data_AF-A0A4Q7P5G3-F1
#
_entry.id   AF-A0A4Q7P5G3-F1
#
_cell.length_a   1.000
_cell.length_b   1.000
_cell.length_c   1.000
_cell.angle_alpha   90.00
_cell.angle_beta   90.00
_cell.angle_gamma   90.00
#
_symmetry.space_group_name_H-M   'P 1'
#
loop_
_entity.id
_entity.type
_entity.pdbx_description
1 polymer ?
#
loop_
_entity_poly.entity_id
_entity_poly.type
_entity_poly.pdbx_seq_one_letter_code
_entity_poly.pdbx_strand_id
1 'polypeptide(L)'
;MFLRFFRTSLLLLFFLCIGFFHSSCSDTLESQVVVYSNNFGLLDLRGFENGRLFIFEGDTLLGFYNNEEVSVTIPDLPNHNILKIEVEVFVHDSWDGNPDDGLSGPDFWYMKVDEEEIFRTTFSNSPCESTFCLRQSFPQEYFRQNFPKTGAIRTDLPGLCLFGAFQNYTTVYRISRLVPHVTNSVKVTLGDELKQLNSPDPLCDESWSVGKIEVTAMVVI
;
A
#
# COMPACT_ATOMS: atom_id res chain seq x y z
N MET A 1 7.76 -60.67 49.77
CA MET A 1 6.61 -59.82 49.40
C MET A 1 6.79 -58.43 50.01
N PHE A 2 7.75 -57.66 49.50
CA PHE A 2 7.98 -56.25 49.88
C PHE A 2 8.67 -55.59 48.69
N LEU A 3 8.44 -54.28 48.51
CA LEU A 3 8.80 -53.41 47.38
C LEU A 3 7.80 -53.33 46.22
N ARG A 4 6.77 -52.50 46.41
CA ARG A 4 6.22 -51.60 45.38
C ARG A 4 5.59 -50.36 46.05
N PHE A 5 6.42 -49.51 46.65
CA PHE A 5 5.99 -48.21 47.20
C PHE A 5 7.07 -47.16 46.91
N PHE A 6 7.37 -46.90 45.64
CA PHE A 6 8.30 -45.82 45.28
C PHE A 6 8.09 -45.28 43.85
N ARG A 7 6.83 -45.21 43.39
CA ARG A 7 6.51 -44.66 42.06
C ARG A 7 5.43 -43.58 42.03
N THR A 8 4.99 -43.11 43.19
CA THR A 8 3.95 -42.06 43.30
C THR A 8 4.50 -40.67 43.62
N SER A 9 5.81 -40.51 43.85
CA SER A 9 6.39 -39.20 44.23
C SER A 9 6.98 -38.39 43.07
N LEU A 10 7.18 -38.96 41.88
CA LEU A 10 7.78 -38.24 40.75
C LEU A 10 6.76 -37.55 39.84
N LEU A 11 5.48 -37.94 39.93
CA LEU A 11 4.38 -37.36 39.13
C LEU A 11 3.83 -36.05 39.69
N LEU A 12 4.14 -35.71 40.95
CA LEU A 12 3.70 -34.46 41.57
C LEU A 12 4.61 -33.25 41.26
N LEU A 13 5.83 -33.45 40.76
CA LEU A 13 6.72 -32.34 40.37
C LEU A 13 6.48 -31.84 38.94
N PHE A 14 5.80 -32.61 38.09
CA PHE A 14 5.59 -32.22 36.68
C PHE A 14 4.35 -31.32 36.49
N PHE A 15 3.48 -31.24 37.49
CA PHE A 15 2.27 -30.40 37.43
C PHE A 15 2.47 -28.97 37.97
N LEU A 16 3.65 -28.62 38.51
CA LEU A 16 3.90 -27.28 39.05
C LEU A 16 4.50 -26.28 38.04
N CYS A 17 4.85 -26.71 36.82
CA CYS A 17 5.50 -25.83 35.83
C CYS A 17 4.58 -25.33 34.70
N ILE A 18 3.28 -25.62 34.73
CA ILE A 18 2.31 -25.21 33.67
C ILE A 18 1.64 -23.86 34.01
N GLY A 19 2.17 -23.12 34.99
CA GLY A 19 1.58 -21.89 35.52
C GLY A 19 2.16 -20.58 34.99
N PHE A 20 2.99 -20.58 33.94
CA PHE A 20 3.32 -19.32 33.26
C PHE A 20 2.17 -18.98 32.31
N PHE A 21 1.18 -18.30 32.87
CA PHE A 21 0.15 -17.58 32.12
C PHE A 21 0.84 -16.72 31.07
N HIS A 22 0.76 -17.15 29.81
CA HIS A 22 0.94 -16.29 28.67
C HIS A 22 -0.17 -15.24 28.74
N SER A 23 0.11 -14.11 29.38
CA SER A 23 -0.65 -12.88 29.17
C SER A 23 -0.46 -12.51 27.71
N SER A 24 -1.36 -12.99 26.85
CA SER A 24 -1.44 -12.52 25.48
C SER A 24 -1.86 -11.05 25.55
N CYS A 25 -0.89 -10.14 25.41
CA CYS A 25 -1.17 -8.73 25.21
C CYS A 25 -1.92 -8.64 23.87
N SER A 26 -3.22 -8.39 23.93
CA SER A 26 -4.02 -8.11 22.75
C SER A 26 -4.26 -6.62 22.77
N ASP A 27 -3.72 -5.93 21.78
CA ASP A 27 -4.01 -4.52 21.56
C ASP A 27 -5.52 -4.35 21.39
N THR A 28 -6.09 -3.34 22.06
CA THR A 28 -7.51 -3.04 22.03
C THR A 28 -7.75 -1.67 21.42
N LEU A 29 -8.66 -1.60 20.44
CA LEU A 29 -9.06 -0.34 19.83
C LEU A 29 -9.98 0.43 20.79
N GLU A 30 -9.48 1.51 21.36
CA GLU A 30 -10.24 2.38 22.26
C GLU A 30 -11.14 3.34 21.46
N SER A 31 -10.58 3.99 20.43
CA SER A 31 -11.33 4.92 19.58
C SER A 31 -10.73 5.03 18.18
N GLN A 32 -11.57 5.42 17.21
CA GLN A 32 -11.14 5.76 15.85
C GLN A 32 -12.01 6.87 15.26
N VAL A 33 -11.44 7.72 14.44
CA VAL A 33 -12.14 8.80 13.73
C VAL A 33 -11.50 9.05 12.37
N VAL A 34 -12.32 9.13 11.32
CA VAL A 34 -11.87 9.58 10.00
C VAL A 34 -11.58 11.07 10.07
N VAL A 35 -10.31 11.45 9.93
CA VAL A 35 -9.84 12.84 10.04
C VAL A 35 -9.72 13.51 8.68
N TYR A 36 -9.59 12.72 7.62
CA TYR A 36 -9.51 13.18 6.25
C TYR A 36 -10.06 12.13 5.30
N SER A 37 -10.84 12.54 4.32
CA SER A 37 -11.30 11.67 3.23
C SER A 37 -11.52 12.54 2.00
N ASN A 38 -10.88 12.19 0.89
CA ASN A 38 -11.00 12.90 -0.38
C ASN A 38 -11.02 11.89 -1.52
N ASN A 39 -12.10 11.92 -2.30
CA ASN A 39 -12.28 11.15 -3.53
C ASN A 39 -12.27 12.05 -4.79
N PHE A 40 -11.82 13.29 -4.64
CA PHE A 40 -11.63 14.31 -5.67
C PHE A 40 -12.86 14.75 -6.46
N GLY A 41 -14.04 14.17 -6.25
CA GLY A 41 -15.29 14.58 -6.92
C GLY A 41 -15.76 16.00 -6.58
N LEU A 42 -15.25 16.59 -5.49
CA LEU A 42 -15.48 17.99 -5.10
C LEU A 42 -14.40 18.96 -5.60
N LEU A 43 -13.40 18.46 -6.34
CA LEU A 43 -12.27 19.23 -6.87
C LEU A 43 -11.44 19.96 -5.79
N ASP A 44 -11.40 19.41 -4.57
CA ASP A 44 -10.70 20.00 -3.44
C ASP A 44 -9.25 19.51 -3.37
N LEU A 45 -8.31 20.42 -3.57
CA LEU A 45 -6.86 20.20 -3.44
C LEU A 45 -6.26 21.01 -2.28
N ARG A 46 -7.06 21.43 -1.28
CA ARG A 46 -6.51 22.12 -0.11
C ARG A 46 -5.49 21.25 0.62
N GLY A 47 -4.36 21.85 0.97
CA GLY A 47 -3.26 21.17 1.65
C GLY A 47 -2.40 20.30 0.73
N PHE A 48 -2.68 20.22 -0.57
CA PHE A 48 -1.86 19.48 -1.51
C PHE A 48 -0.66 20.28 -2.03
N GLU A 49 0.47 19.60 -2.19
CA GLU A 49 1.61 20.02 -2.98
C GLU A 49 1.70 19.13 -4.23
N ASN A 50 1.90 19.74 -5.41
CA ASN A 50 1.85 19.06 -6.73
C ASN A 50 0.51 18.35 -7.04
N GLY A 51 -0.59 18.78 -6.40
CA GLY A 51 -1.92 18.27 -6.70
C GLY A 51 -2.43 18.74 -8.06
N ARG A 52 -2.88 17.82 -8.90
CA ARG A 52 -3.56 18.10 -10.17
C ARG A 52 -4.70 17.12 -10.39
N LEU A 53 -5.76 17.55 -11.07
CA LEU A 53 -6.95 16.73 -11.31
C LEU A 53 -7.17 16.51 -12.80
N PHE A 54 -7.65 15.32 -13.14
CA PHE A 54 -8.12 14.99 -14.48
C PHE A 54 -9.31 14.04 -14.40
N ILE A 55 -10.00 13.86 -15.53
CA ILE A 55 -11.12 12.94 -15.65
C ILE A 55 -10.66 11.70 -16.39
N PHE A 56 -10.92 10.52 -15.81
CA PHE A 56 -10.67 9.23 -16.42
C PHE A 56 -11.87 8.32 -16.21
N GLU A 57 -12.42 7.78 -17.30
CA GLU A 57 -13.58 6.88 -17.26
C GLU A 57 -14.79 7.42 -16.47
N GLY A 58 -14.95 8.76 -16.45
CA GLY A 58 -16.03 9.46 -15.76
C GLY A 58 -15.74 9.87 -14.31
N ASP A 59 -14.65 9.39 -13.72
CA ASP A 59 -14.22 9.76 -12.37
C ASP A 59 -13.19 10.89 -12.40
N THR A 60 -13.22 11.77 -11.39
CA THR A 60 -12.15 12.75 -11.20
C THR A 60 -11.07 12.13 -10.33
N LEU A 61 -9.83 12.07 -10.83
CA LEU A 61 -8.68 11.49 -10.15
C LEU A 61 -7.60 12.54 -9.90
N LEU A 62 -6.79 12.33 -8.86
CA LEU A 62 -5.57 13.09 -8.60
C LEU A 62 -4.41 12.53 -9.44
N GLY A 63 -3.79 13.37 -10.25
CA GLY A 63 -2.67 13.04 -11.12
C GLY A 63 -2.96 13.33 -12.60
N PHE A 64 -2.49 12.50 -13.53
CA PHE A 64 -1.62 11.33 -13.37
C PHE A 64 -0.13 11.73 -13.27
N TYR A 65 0.69 10.91 -12.64
CA TYR A 65 2.10 11.15 -12.26
C TYR A 65 3.05 10.12 -12.89
N ASN A 66 4.30 10.54 -13.13
CA ASN A 66 5.44 9.72 -13.54
C ASN A 66 6.72 10.39 -13.02
N ASN A 67 7.54 9.66 -12.27
CA ASN A 67 8.73 10.13 -11.56
C ASN A 67 8.49 11.43 -10.78
N GLU A 68 7.34 11.50 -10.11
CA GLU A 68 6.90 12.67 -9.37
C GLU A 68 6.31 12.27 -8.02
N GLU A 69 6.41 13.19 -7.05
CA GLU A 69 5.71 13.07 -5.77
C GLU A 69 4.49 14.00 -5.75
N VAL A 70 3.44 13.55 -5.07
CA VAL A 70 2.33 14.39 -4.62
C VAL A 70 2.15 14.20 -3.13
N SER A 71 1.83 15.27 -2.40
CA SER A 71 1.58 15.16 -0.96
C SER A 71 0.38 15.95 -0.53
N VAL A 72 -0.21 15.54 0.59
CA VAL A 72 -1.24 16.30 1.32
C VAL A 72 -0.86 16.43 2.78
N THR A 73 -0.94 17.66 3.30
CA THR A 73 -0.77 17.94 4.73
C THR A 73 -2.14 18.10 5.39
N ILE A 74 -2.38 17.30 6.43
CA ILE A 74 -3.62 17.28 7.19
C ILE A 74 -3.31 17.84 8.59
N PRO A 75 -3.71 19.08 8.91
CA PRO A 75 -3.49 19.69 10.21
C PRO A 75 -4.55 19.25 11.23
N ASP A 76 -4.38 19.70 12.48
CA ASP A 76 -5.39 19.65 13.54
C ASP A 76 -5.94 18.25 13.85
N LEU A 77 -5.07 17.25 13.82
CA LEU A 77 -5.41 15.88 14.18
C LEU A 77 -5.81 15.79 15.67
N PRO A 78 -6.87 15.01 16.01
CA PRO A 78 -7.23 14.72 17.39
C PRO A 78 -6.16 13.86 18.06
N ASN A 79 -6.25 13.66 19.38
CA ASN A 79 -5.34 12.75 20.08
C ASN A 79 -5.42 11.32 19.52
N HIS A 80 -4.26 10.74 19.19
CA HIS A 80 -4.13 9.39 18.63
C HIS A 80 -2.73 8.83 18.88
N ASN A 81 -2.54 7.54 18.67
CA ASN A 81 -1.22 6.89 18.67
C ASN A 81 -0.96 6.02 17.42
N ILE A 82 -1.98 5.83 16.58
CA ILE A 82 -1.90 5.14 15.31
C ILE A 82 -2.69 5.94 14.27
N LEU A 83 -2.14 6.05 13.06
CA LEU A 83 -2.88 6.44 11.86
C LEU A 83 -3.11 5.22 10.98
N LYS A 84 -4.34 5.05 10.49
CA LYS A 84 -4.64 4.20 9.35
C LYS A 84 -4.74 5.06 8.10
N ILE A 85 -3.89 4.79 7.13
CA ILE A 85 -3.87 5.50 5.84
C ILE A 85 -4.31 4.52 4.77
N GLU A 86 -5.33 4.90 4.01
CA GLU A 86 -5.87 4.15 2.90
C GLU A 86 -5.80 4.97 1.61
N VAL A 87 -5.19 4.39 0.59
CA VAL A 87 -5.02 5.01 -0.73
C VAL A 87 -5.53 4.07 -1.80
N GLU A 88 -6.35 4.59 -2.71
CA GLU A 88 -6.76 3.90 -3.93
C GLU A 88 -5.91 4.39 -5.11
N VAL A 89 -4.97 3.55 -5.54
CA VAL A 89 -3.99 3.87 -6.59
C VAL A 89 -4.42 3.22 -7.90
N PHE A 90 -4.41 4.01 -8.97
CA PHE A 90 -4.61 3.57 -10.34
C PHE A 90 -3.24 3.50 -11.01
N VAL A 91 -2.93 2.34 -11.57
CA VAL A 91 -1.65 2.03 -12.22
C VAL A 91 -1.93 1.87 -13.70
N HIS A 92 -1.48 2.83 -14.51
CA HIS A 92 -1.83 2.97 -15.92
C HIS A 92 -0.75 2.44 -16.85
N ASP A 93 -1.20 1.80 -17.92
CA ASP A 93 -0.43 1.35 -19.07
C ASP A 93 0.56 0.20 -18.76
N SER A 94 1.85 0.27 -19.12
CA SER A 94 2.69 -0.94 -19.19
C SER A 94 3.08 -1.54 -17.85
N TRP A 95 3.46 -0.74 -16.85
CA TRP A 95 4.09 -1.13 -15.57
C TRP A 95 4.68 -2.54 -15.60
N ASP A 96 5.99 -2.64 -15.74
CA ASP A 96 6.77 -3.85 -15.88
C ASP A 96 7.14 -4.51 -14.53
N GLY A 97 7.13 -3.77 -13.42
CA GLY A 97 7.15 -4.32 -12.07
C GLY A 97 8.54 -4.60 -11.50
N ASN A 98 8.84 -5.83 -11.09
CA ASN A 98 10.09 -6.19 -10.41
C ASN A 98 11.37 -6.26 -11.25
N PRO A 99 11.36 -6.50 -12.58
CA PRO A 99 12.59 -6.65 -13.34
C PRO A 99 13.52 -5.44 -13.17
N ASP A 100 14.78 -5.71 -12.82
CA ASP A 100 15.87 -4.73 -12.84
C ASP A 100 16.76 -5.05 -14.05
N ASP A 101 16.27 -4.71 -15.23
CA ASP A 101 16.95 -4.95 -16.51
C ASP A 101 17.85 -3.79 -16.93
N GLY A 102 17.87 -2.72 -16.13
CA GLY A 102 18.62 -1.51 -16.44
C GLY A 102 17.94 -0.58 -17.45
N LEU A 103 16.74 -0.90 -17.94
CA LEU A 103 16.06 -0.19 -19.03
C LEU A 103 14.62 0.20 -18.72
N SER A 104 13.81 -0.75 -18.22
CA SER A 104 12.33 -0.68 -18.14
C SER A 104 11.82 -0.96 -16.71
N GLY A 105 12.71 -0.97 -15.72
CA GLY A 105 12.33 -1.21 -14.32
C GLY A 105 13.53 -1.30 -13.38
N PRO A 106 13.30 -1.54 -12.07
CA PRO A 106 11.98 -1.84 -11.48
C PRO A 106 11.08 -0.61 -11.36
N ASP A 107 9.77 -0.85 -11.37
CA ASP A 107 8.76 0.21 -11.32
C ASP A 107 8.24 0.38 -9.91
N PHE A 108 8.93 1.23 -9.16
CA PHE A 108 8.59 1.44 -7.76
C PHE A 108 7.44 2.40 -7.60
N TRP A 109 6.57 2.07 -6.64
CA TRP A 109 5.65 3.02 -6.03
C TRP A 109 5.84 2.99 -4.53
N TYR A 110 5.77 4.15 -3.88
CA TYR A 110 5.95 4.27 -2.44
C TYR A 110 5.00 5.27 -1.79
N MET A 111 4.83 5.10 -0.49
CA MET A 111 4.12 6.02 0.39
C MET A 111 5.00 6.39 1.58
N LYS A 112 5.08 7.69 1.86
CA LYS A 112 5.72 8.25 3.04
C LYS A 112 4.70 8.86 3.98
N VAL A 113 4.99 8.77 5.26
CA VAL A 113 4.31 9.51 6.33
C VAL A 113 5.31 10.43 6.96
N ASP A 114 5.00 11.72 6.91
CA ASP A 114 5.94 12.80 7.10
C ASP A 114 7.13 12.66 6.15
N GLU A 115 8.29 12.28 6.67
CA GLU A 115 9.53 12.08 5.88
C GLU A 115 9.95 10.60 5.83
N GLU A 116 9.20 9.69 6.47
CA GLU A 116 9.53 8.27 6.54
C GLU A 116 8.79 7.47 5.47
N GLU A 117 9.53 6.73 4.63
CA GLU A 117 8.96 5.76 3.69
C GLU A 117 8.46 4.53 4.46
N ILE A 118 7.14 4.39 4.52
CA ILE A 118 6.47 3.32 5.29
C ILE A 118 6.05 2.13 4.41
N PHE A 119 6.10 2.30 3.10
CA PHE A 119 5.74 1.26 2.16
C PHE A 119 6.34 1.54 0.79
N ARG A 120 7.04 0.55 0.23
CA ARG A 120 7.55 0.55 -1.15
C ARG A 120 7.23 -0.79 -1.81
N THR A 121 6.71 -0.73 -3.03
CA THR A 121 6.31 -1.91 -3.79
C THR A 121 6.50 -1.67 -5.29
N THR A 122 6.12 -2.66 -6.09
CA THR A 122 6.04 -2.55 -7.55
C THR A 122 4.70 -3.11 -8.01
N PHE A 123 4.24 -2.68 -9.18
CA PHE A 123 3.03 -3.17 -9.83
C PHE A 123 3.35 -3.72 -11.21
N SER A 124 2.49 -4.60 -11.72
CA SER A 124 2.61 -5.05 -13.10
C SER A 124 1.27 -5.17 -13.81
N ASN A 125 1.18 -4.55 -14.99
CA ASN A 125 0.05 -4.70 -15.91
C ASN A 125 0.33 -5.71 -17.04
N SER A 126 1.57 -6.19 -17.14
CA SER A 126 2.00 -7.13 -18.17
C SER A 126 1.14 -8.41 -18.22
N PRO A 127 0.95 -9.01 -19.42
CA PRO A 127 0.41 -10.36 -19.50
C PRO A 127 1.37 -11.35 -18.83
N CYS A 128 0.81 -12.42 -18.27
CA CYS A 128 1.60 -13.50 -17.67
C CYS A 128 1.26 -14.83 -18.32
N GLU A 129 2.13 -15.25 -19.23
CA GLU A 129 2.06 -16.49 -19.99
C GLU A 129 3.31 -17.34 -19.75
N SER A 130 3.34 -18.54 -20.32
CA SER A 130 4.38 -19.56 -20.04
C SER A 130 5.83 -19.08 -20.22
N THR A 131 6.09 -18.18 -21.17
CA THR A 131 7.43 -17.68 -21.49
C THR A 131 7.65 -16.20 -21.18
N PHE A 132 6.63 -15.50 -20.68
CA PHE A 132 6.69 -14.06 -20.43
C PHE A 132 5.77 -13.69 -19.27
N CYS A 133 6.36 -13.17 -18.19
CA CYS A 133 5.59 -12.76 -17.01
C CYS A 133 6.43 -11.80 -16.17
N LEU A 134 6.12 -10.51 -16.25
CA LEU A 134 6.84 -9.50 -15.47
C LEU A 134 6.18 -9.39 -14.09
N ARG A 135 6.81 -9.99 -13.09
CA ARG A 135 6.25 -10.14 -11.75
C ARG A 135 6.22 -8.81 -10.99
N GLN A 136 5.34 -8.70 -10.00
CA GLN A 136 5.24 -7.53 -9.12
C GLN A 136 5.44 -7.89 -7.65
N SER A 137 5.70 -6.88 -6.80
CA SER A 137 5.82 -7.05 -5.35
C SER A 137 4.49 -6.87 -4.61
N PHE A 138 3.59 -6.00 -5.07
CA PHE A 138 2.31 -5.79 -4.40
C PHE A 138 1.50 -7.11 -4.37
N PRO A 139 0.84 -7.48 -3.24
CA PRO A 139 0.47 -6.67 -2.07
C PRO A 139 1.53 -6.47 -0.98
N GLN A 140 2.71 -7.07 -1.13
CA GLN A 140 3.78 -6.94 -0.16
C GLN A 140 4.78 -5.84 -0.54
N GLU A 141 5.72 -5.58 0.37
CA GLU A 141 6.88 -4.73 0.09
C GLU A 141 7.83 -5.40 -0.89
N TYR A 142 8.59 -4.58 -1.62
CA TYR A 142 9.68 -5.05 -2.45
C TYR A 142 10.75 -5.75 -1.58
N PHE A 143 11.33 -6.89 -1.97
CA PHE A 143 11.19 -7.65 -3.22
C PHE A 143 10.33 -8.90 -2.99
N ARG A 144 9.05 -8.88 -3.43
CA ARG A 144 8.19 -10.07 -3.48
C ARG A 144 7.82 -10.39 -4.91
N GLN A 145 7.50 -11.66 -5.18
CA GLN A 145 7.28 -12.17 -6.52
C GLN A 145 5.85 -12.69 -6.65
N ASN A 146 4.95 -11.82 -7.11
CA ASN A 146 3.56 -12.13 -7.37
C ASN A 146 3.26 -12.06 -8.85
N PHE A 147 2.18 -12.74 -9.28
CA PHE A 147 1.65 -12.58 -10.63
C PHE A 147 1.23 -11.12 -10.86
N PRO A 148 1.31 -10.60 -12.10
CA PRO A 148 0.73 -9.30 -12.44
C PRO A 148 -0.69 -9.16 -11.90
N LYS A 149 -1.03 -7.96 -11.42
CA LYS A 149 -2.35 -7.60 -10.88
C LYS A 149 -2.77 -8.34 -9.61
N THR A 150 -1.84 -9.04 -8.93
CA THR A 150 -2.14 -9.67 -7.64
C THR A 150 -2.53 -8.61 -6.60
N GLY A 151 -3.66 -8.81 -5.93
CA GLY A 151 -4.17 -7.87 -4.92
C GLY A 151 -4.94 -6.66 -5.48
N ALA A 152 -5.15 -6.59 -6.80
CA ALA A 152 -5.97 -5.56 -7.41
C ALA A 152 -7.44 -5.66 -6.99
N ILE A 153 -8.10 -4.52 -6.85
CA ILE A 153 -9.56 -4.42 -6.63
C ILE A 153 -10.33 -4.26 -7.94
N ARG A 154 -9.65 -3.83 -9.01
CA ARG A 154 -10.23 -3.66 -10.35
C ARG A 154 -9.14 -3.79 -11.42
N THR A 155 -9.43 -4.50 -12.52
CA THR A 155 -8.45 -4.83 -13.57
C THR A 155 -9.01 -4.66 -14.99
N ASP A 156 -10.24 -4.17 -15.14
CA ASP A 156 -11.02 -4.15 -16.37
C ASP A 156 -11.09 -2.77 -17.04
N LEU A 157 -10.16 -1.87 -16.70
CA LEU A 157 -10.09 -0.51 -17.25
C LEU A 157 -9.15 -0.43 -18.45
N PRO A 158 -9.40 0.47 -19.41
CA PRO A 158 -8.46 0.72 -20.50
C PRO A 158 -7.14 1.33 -19.98
N GLY A 159 -6.10 1.33 -20.81
CA GLY A 159 -4.92 2.15 -20.55
C GLY A 159 -5.28 3.64 -20.49
N LEU A 160 -4.40 4.48 -19.95
CA LEU A 160 -4.62 5.91 -19.96
C LEU A 160 -4.10 6.53 -21.26
N CYS A 161 -2.95 6.05 -21.73
CA CYS A 161 -2.25 6.61 -22.88
C CYS A 161 -1.75 5.54 -23.85
N LEU A 162 -0.64 4.86 -23.57
CA LEU A 162 -0.02 3.89 -24.49
C LEU A 162 -1.01 2.79 -24.93
N PHE A 163 -1.81 2.31 -23.99
CA PHE A 163 -2.82 1.29 -24.19
C PHE A 163 -4.25 1.83 -24.08
N GLY A 164 -4.49 3.12 -24.37
CA GLY A 164 -5.81 3.75 -24.26
C GLY A 164 -6.92 3.10 -25.10
N ALA A 165 -6.56 2.38 -26.16
CA ALA A 165 -7.50 1.63 -27.00
C ALA A 165 -7.74 0.18 -26.52
N PHE A 166 -7.02 -0.29 -25.51
CA PHE A 166 -7.04 -1.68 -25.04
C PHE A 166 -7.49 -1.79 -23.60
N GLN A 167 -8.38 -2.73 -23.33
CA GLN A 167 -8.87 -3.02 -21.99
C GLN A 167 -7.81 -3.75 -21.16
N ASN A 168 -7.98 -3.69 -19.84
CA ASN A 168 -7.10 -4.31 -18.85
C ASN A 168 -5.70 -3.70 -18.76
N TYR A 169 -5.54 -2.42 -19.06
CA TYR A 169 -4.25 -1.71 -18.94
C TYR A 169 -4.29 -0.58 -17.93
N THR A 170 -5.37 -0.42 -17.17
CA THR A 170 -5.31 0.26 -15.88
C THR A 170 -5.75 -0.71 -14.79
N THR A 171 -4.94 -0.83 -13.74
CA THR A 171 -5.25 -1.67 -12.58
C THR A 171 -5.37 -0.81 -11.34
N VAL A 172 -6.41 -1.05 -10.54
CA VAL A 172 -6.68 -0.30 -9.31
C VAL A 172 -6.36 -1.16 -8.10
N TYR A 173 -5.66 -0.57 -7.14
CA TYR A 173 -5.25 -1.22 -5.89
C TYR A 173 -5.70 -0.38 -4.70
N ARG A 174 -6.04 -1.06 -3.59
CA ARG A 174 -6.25 -0.41 -2.29
C ARG A 174 -5.09 -0.74 -1.37
N ILE A 175 -4.37 0.28 -0.94
CA ILE A 175 -3.23 0.18 -0.04
C ILE A 175 -3.67 0.68 1.33
N SER A 176 -3.50 -0.12 2.38
CA SER A 176 -3.86 0.21 3.76
C SER A 176 -2.67 -0.01 4.69
N ARG A 177 -2.21 1.02 5.38
CA ARG A 177 -1.11 0.94 6.35
C ARG A 177 -1.51 1.51 7.70
N LEU A 178 -1.08 0.84 8.76
CA LEU A 178 -1.17 1.31 10.14
C LEU A 178 0.20 1.84 10.55
N VAL A 179 0.24 3.06 11.06
CA VAL A 179 1.49 3.80 11.28
C VAL A 179 1.47 4.38 12.69
N PRO A 180 2.45 4.08 13.54
CA PRO A 180 2.63 4.79 14.81
C PRO A 180 2.84 6.28 14.58
N HIS A 181 2.01 7.11 15.18
CA HIS A 181 2.04 8.56 14.97
C HIS A 181 1.30 9.28 16.10
N VAL A 182 1.83 10.43 16.52
CA VAL A 182 1.33 11.20 17.69
C VAL A 182 1.30 12.71 17.49
N THR A 183 1.93 13.22 16.42
CA THR A 183 1.95 14.66 16.14
C THR A 183 0.56 15.13 15.71
N ASN A 184 0.27 16.42 15.88
CA ASN A 184 -1.06 17.00 15.60
C ASN A 184 -1.30 17.30 14.11
N SER A 185 -0.38 16.94 13.23
CA SER A 185 -0.49 17.06 11.78
C SER A 185 0.26 15.92 11.15
N VAL A 186 -0.16 15.49 9.96
CA VAL A 186 0.54 14.48 9.17
C VAL A 186 0.71 14.96 7.73
N LYS A 187 1.86 14.70 7.13
CA LYS A 187 2.06 14.81 5.67
C LYS A 187 2.04 13.41 5.07
N VAL A 188 1.12 13.13 4.15
CA VAL A 188 1.12 11.88 3.38
C VAL A 188 1.68 12.19 2.00
N THR A 189 2.81 11.58 1.65
CA THR A 189 3.46 11.75 0.34
C THR A 189 3.40 10.43 -0.42
N LEU A 190 2.99 10.50 -1.67
CA LEU A 190 2.87 9.38 -2.60
C LEU A 190 3.81 9.66 -3.76
N GLY A 191 4.55 8.66 -4.20
CA GLY A 191 5.53 8.84 -5.26
C GLY A 191 5.88 7.54 -5.96
N ASP A 192 6.63 7.68 -7.04
CA ASP A 192 7.17 6.58 -7.82
C ASP A 192 8.67 6.79 -8.12
N GLU A 193 9.32 5.70 -8.51
CA GLU A 193 10.62 5.71 -9.18
C GLU A 193 10.50 4.76 -10.36
N LEU A 194 10.04 5.28 -11.51
CA LEU A 194 9.84 4.54 -12.75
C LEU A 194 11.06 4.64 -13.66
N LYS A 195 11.39 3.58 -14.38
CA LYS A 195 12.57 3.55 -15.27
C LYS A 195 12.17 3.11 -16.67
N GLN A 196 12.20 4.04 -17.63
CA GLN A 196 11.63 3.81 -18.97
C GLN A 196 12.55 4.35 -20.07
N LEU A 197 13.82 3.96 -20.04
CA LEU A 197 14.85 4.45 -20.99
C LEU A 197 14.62 3.97 -22.43
N ASN A 198 13.73 2.99 -22.59
CA ASN A 198 13.29 2.41 -23.85
C ASN A 198 12.04 3.11 -24.44
N SER A 199 11.42 4.05 -23.72
CA SER A 199 10.21 4.74 -24.15
C SER A 199 10.48 6.16 -24.66
N PRO A 200 9.94 6.54 -25.83
CA PRO A 200 10.02 7.92 -26.31
C PRO A 200 9.07 8.87 -25.55
N ASP A 201 8.10 8.34 -24.82
CA ASP A 201 7.15 9.09 -24.00
C ASP A 201 6.92 8.33 -22.66
N PRO A 202 7.83 8.51 -21.68
CA PRO A 202 7.74 7.83 -20.40
C PRO A 202 6.42 8.07 -19.67
N LEU A 203 5.87 9.29 -19.75
CA LEU A 203 4.62 9.64 -19.09
C LEU A 203 3.42 8.87 -19.68
N CYS A 204 3.44 8.59 -20.99
CA CYS A 204 2.40 7.81 -21.68
C CYS A 204 2.57 6.29 -21.50
N ASP A 205 3.81 5.85 -21.34
CA ASP A 205 4.17 4.44 -21.17
C ASP A 205 3.77 3.93 -19.78
N GLU A 206 4.07 4.69 -18.73
CA GLU A 206 3.74 4.33 -17.35
C GLU A 206 3.37 5.57 -16.55
N SER A 207 2.20 5.53 -15.94
CA SER A 207 1.81 6.58 -15.00
C SER A 207 0.88 6.03 -13.93
N TRP A 208 0.63 6.84 -12.90
CA TRP A 208 -0.30 6.48 -11.85
C TRP A 208 -1.15 7.67 -11.40
N SER A 209 -2.30 7.38 -10.83
CA SER A 209 -3.18 8.39 -10.24
C SER A 209 -3.82 7.86 -8.95
N VAL A 210 -4.53 8.74 -8.24
CA VAL A 210 -5.19 8.41 -6.98
C VAL A 210 -6.67 8.72 -7.08
N GLY A 211 -7.50 7.72 -6.82
CA GLY A 211 -8.96 7.89 -6.78
C GLY A 211 -9.49 8.25 -5.40
N LYS A 212 -8.79 7.85 -4.33
CA LYS A 212 -9.17 8.17 -2.96
C LYS A 212 -7.97 8.18 -2.01
N ILE A 213 -7.97 9.13 -1.08
CA ILE A 213 -7.12 9.12 0.12
C ILE A 213 -8.03 9.23 1.34
N GLU A 214 -7.83 8.37 2.32
CA GLU A 214 -8.51 8.42 3.61
C GLU A 214 -7.50 8.22 4.76
N VAL A 215 -7.61 9.06 5.78
CA VAL A 215 -6.79 8.98 6.99
C VAL A 215 -7.72 8.86 8.19
N THR A 216 -7.48 7.85 9.00
CA THR A 216 -8.21 7.58 10.25
C THR A 216 -7.24 7.64 11.41
N ALA A 217 -7.53 8.48 12.39
CA ALA A 217 -6.79 8.56 13.64
C ALA A 217 -7.36 7.56 14.65
N MET A 218 -6.49 6.80 15.32
CA MET A 218 -6.86 5.71 16.21
C MET A 218 -6.11 5.81 17.55
N VAL A 219 -6.80 5.45 18.63
CA VAL A 219 -6.20 5.20 19.95
C VAL A 219 -6.29 3.72 20.23
N VAL A 220 -5.13 3.08 20.39
CA VAL A 220 -4.99 1.65 20.68
C VAL A 220 -4.26 1.49 22.02
N ILE A 221 -4.80 0.67 22.92
CA ILE A 221 -4.27 0.45 24.28
C ILE A 221 -4.06 -1.02 24.61
#